data_AF-A0AAW9ETG6-F1
#
_entry.id   AF-A0AAW9ETG6-F1
#
_cell.length_a   1.000
_cell.length_b   1.000
_cell.length_c   1.000
_cell.angle_alpha   90.00
_cell.angle_beta   90.00
_cell.angle_gamma   90.00
#
_symmetry.space_group_name_H-M   'P 1'
#
loop_
_entity.id
_entity.type
_entity.pdbx_description
1 polymer ?
#
loop_
_entity_poly.entity_id
_entity_poly.type
_entity_poly.pdbx_seq_one_letter_code
_entity_poly.pdbx_strand_id
1 'polypeptide(L)' 'LEGEWATVGTGWQAWPDMATGCGLTLADGEIELPDAQDMLPLACHLFTVGKTVAVEHAEPVYLRNEVAWKKLPGRE' A
#
# COMPACT_ATOMS: atom_id res chain seq x y z
N LEU A 1 8.00 0.33 17.72
CA LEU A 1 9.01 0.68 16.70
C LEU A 1 9.80 1.84 17.28
N GLU A 2 11.10 1.90 17.00
CA GLU A 2 11.98 2.97 17.46
C GLU A 2 12.83 3.42 16.27
N GLY A 3 13.40 4.63 16.36
CA GLY A 3 14.28 5.18 15.34
C GLY A 3 13.60 6.06 14.29
N GLU A 4 14.30 6.24 13.18
CA GLU A 4 13.93 7.13 12.08
C GLU A 4 13.20 6.36 10.98
N TRP A 5 12.11 6.94 10.47
CA TRP A 5 11.25 6.36 9.44
C TRP A 5 11.01 7.37 8.32
N ALA A 6 11.10 6.91 7.08
CA ALA A 6 10.68 7.69 5.92
C ALA A 6 9.17 7.58 5.70
N THR A 7 8.50 8.70 5.42
CA THR A 7 7.08 8.76 5.11
C THR A 7 6.85 8.92 3.61
N VAL A 8 6.02 8.07 3.02
CA VAL A 8 5.65 8.10 1.59
C VAL A 8 4.16 7.82 1.41
N GLY A 9 3.57 8.34 0.33
CA GLY A 9 2.19 8.09 -0.04
C GLY A 9 1.21 9.20 0.35
N THR A 10 0.09 9.26 -0.39
CA THR A 10 -0.99 10.25 -0.23
C THR A 10 -1.67 10.23 1.15
N GLY A 11 -1.54 9.15 1.91
CA GLY A 11 -2.09 9.05 3.27
C GLY A 11 -1.53 10.09 4.24
N TRP A 12 -0.23 10.41 4.12
CA TRP A 12 0.42 11.42 4.98
C TRP A 12 -0.05 12.84 4.65
N GLN A 13 -0.35 13.13 3.38
CA GLN A 13 -0.96 14.41 2.99
C GLN A 13 -2.40 14.53 3.48
N ALA A 14 -3.17 13.44 3.43
CA ALA A 14 -4.55 13.41 3.90
C ALA A 14 -4.65 13.53 5.43
N TRP A 15 -3.68 12.97 6.16
CA TRP A 15 -3.66 12.89 7.62
C TRP A 15 -2.29 13.27 8.20
N PRO A 16 -1.86 14.53 8.09
CA PRO A 16 -0.51 14.95 8.50
C PRO A 16 -0.24 14.72 9.99
N ASP A 17 -1.28 14.77 10.82
CA ASP A 17 -1.16 14.60 12.27
C ASP A 17 -1.19 13.13 12.72
N MET A 18 -1.28 12.15 11.82
CA MET A 18 -1.54 10.75 12.19
C MET A 18 -0.44 10.09 13.03
N ALA A 19 0.77 10.66 13.02
CA ALA A 19 1.91 10.21 13.82
C ALA A 19 2.15 11.05 15.08
N THR A 20 1.26 11.98 15.42
CA THR A 20 1.40 12.81 16.62
C THR A 20 1.51 11.93 17.87
N GLY A 21 2.56 12.12 18.65
CA GLY A 21 2.79 11.37 19.89
C GLY A 21 3.26 9.93 19.72
N CYS A 22 3.60 9.48 18.50
CA CYS A 22 4.07 8.11 18.27
C CYS A 22 5.51 7.85 18.76
N GLY A 23 6.29 8.90 19.07
CA GLY A 23 7.67 8.80 19.52
C GLY A 23 8.71 8.45 18.44
N LEU A 24 8.30 8.42 17.17
CA LEU A 24 9.20 8.19 16.03
C LEU A 24 9.79 9.51 15.52
N THR A 25 11.00 9.42 14.99
CA THR A 25 11.55 10.48 14.14
C THR A 25 11.09 10.21 12.71
N LEU A 26 10.41 11.17 12.09
CA LEU A 26 9.92 11.05 10.72
C LEU A 26 10.72 11.94 9.78
N ALA A 27 11.13 11.38 8.65
CA ALA A 27 11.75 12.07 7.54
C ALA A 27 10.84 11.98 6.30
N ASP A 28 10.77 13.05 5.51
CA ASP A 28 10.04 13.01 4.24
C ASP A 28 10.79 12.12 3.26
N GLY A 29 10.09 11.12 2.70
CA GLY A 29 10.63 10.23 1.67
C GLY A 29 10.52 10.79 0.26
N GLU A 30 9.89 11.96 0.06
CA GLU A 30 9.73 12.66 -1.22
C GLU A 30 9.00 11.82 -2.31
N ILE A 31 8.18 10.84 -1.89
CA ILE A 31 7.43 9.96 -2.79
C ILE A 31 5.95 9.99 -2.43
N GLU A 32 5.12 10.50 -3.35
CA GLU A 32 3.66 10.56 -3.17
C GLU A 32 2.94 9.37 -3.82
N LEU A 33 3.42 8.91 -4.98
CA LEU A 33 2.82 7.85 -5.78
C LEU A 33 3.87 6.81 -6.17
N PRO A 34 3.47 5.54 -6.41
CA PRO A 34 4.39 4.52 -6.87
C PRO A 34 4.84 4.77 -8.32
N ASP A 35 6.09 4.46 -8.62
CA ASP A 35 6.62 4.41 -9.99
C ASP A 35 6.86 2.94 -10.41
N ALA A 36 6.60 2.65 -11.68
CA ALA A 36 6.86 1.32 -12.25
C ALA A 36 8.34 0.94 -12.17
N GLN A 37 9.27 1.91 -12.24
CA GLN A 37 10.71 1.65 -12.13
C GLN A 37 11.08 1.00 -10.78
N ASP A 38 10.41 1.40 -9.70
CA ASP A 38 10.68 0.91 -8.34
C ASP A 38 10.07 -0.47 -8.09
N MET A 39 9.16 -0.92 -8.96
CA MET A 39 8.66 -2.30 -8.94
C MET A 39 9.68 -3.30 -9.49
N LEU A 40 10.62 -2.86 -10.35
CA LEU A 40 11.54 -3.75 -11.06
C LEU A 40 12.42 -4.59 -10.12
N PRO A 41 13.08 -4.04 -9.08
CA PRO A 41 13.91 -4.85 -8.19
C PRO A 41 13.10 -5.96 -7.49
N LEU A 42 11.87 -5.65 -7.08
CA LEU A 42 10.96 -6.61 -6.46
C LEU A 42 10.53 -7.70 -7.46
N ALA A 43 10.14 -7.30 -8.68
CA ALA A 43 9.72 -8.22 -9.73
C ALA A 43 10.87 -9.14 -10.17
N CYS A 44 12.08 -8.61 -10.36
CA CYS A 44 13.26 -9.40 -10.70
C CYS A 44 13.61 -10.42 -9.60
N HIS A 45 13.52 -10.03 -8.33
CA HIS A 45 13.71 -10.95 -7.22
C HIS A 45 12.68 -12.09 -7.25
N LEU A 46 11.39 -11.74 -7.33
CA LEU A 46 10.29 -12.72 -7.36
C LEU A 46 10.38 -13.67 -8.56
N PHE A 47 10.75 -13.16 -9.73
CA PHE A 47 11.01 -13.96 -10.91
C PHE A 47 12.14 -14.97 -10.68
N THR A 48 13.27 -14.52 -10.11
CA THR A 48 14.43 -15.37 -9.84
C THR A 48 14.10 -16.51 -8.87
N VAL A 49 13.23 -16.27 -7.88
CA VAL A 49 12.79 -17.31 -6.93
C VAL A 49 11.55 -18.08 -7.38
N GLY A 50 11.13 -17.94 -8.64
CA GLY A 50 10.01 -18.70 -9.23
C GLY A 50 8.62 -18.30 -8.69
N LYS A 51 8.47 -17.11 -8.11
CA LYS A 51 7.19 -16.59 -7.57
C LYS A 51 6.38 -15.85 -8.63
N THR A 52 6.20 -16.46 -9.79
CA THR A 52 5.30 -15.97 -10.84
C THR A 52 3.99 -16.74 -10.80
N VAL A 53 2.91 -16.16 -11.33
CA VAL A 53 1.62 -16.84 -11.50
C VAL A 53 1.23 -16.90 -12.97
N ALA A 54 0.42 -17.91 -13.32
CA ALA A 54 -0.23 -17.95 -14.64
C ALA A 54 -1.21 -16.77 -14.76
N VAL A 55 -1.54 -16.39 -15.99
CA VAL A 55 -2.33 -15.17 -16.28
C VAL A 55 -3.71 -15.22 -15.63
N GLU A 56 -4.34 -16.39 -15.60
CA GLU A 56 -5.65 -16.67 -15.00
C GLU A 56 -5.66 -16.61 -13.46
N HIS A 57 -4.48 -16.56 -12.84
CA HIS A 57 -4.30 -16.47 -11.39
C HIS A 57 -3.81 -15.08 -10.95
N ALA A 58 -3.68 -14.13 -11.87
CA ALA A 58 -3.37 -12.74 -11.53
C ALA A 58 -4.59 -12.08 -10.86
N GLU A 59 -4.44 -11.66 -9.60
CA GLU A 59 -5.50 -11.03 -8.81
C GLU A 59 -5.06 -9.65 -8.30
N PRO A 60 -5.96 -8.65 -8.28
CA PRO A 60 -5.67 -7.36 -7.65
C PRO A 60 -5.67 -7.49 -6.13
N VAL A 61 -4.85 -6.66 -5.47
CA VAL A 61 -4.85 -6.55 -4.00
C VAL A 61 -5.68 -5.34 -3.58
N TYR A 62 -6.96 -5.56 -3.26
CA TYR A 62 -7.81 -4.55 -2.62
C TYR A 62 -7.80 -4.74 -1.11
N LEU A 63 -7.40 -3.70 -0.37
CA LEU A 63 -7.46 -3.75 1.11
C LEU A 63 -8.88 -3.53 1.65
N ARG A 64 -9.78 -2.96 0.84
CA ARG A 64 -11.19 -2.74 1.18
C ARG A 64 -12.09 -3.60 0.32
N ASN A 65 -12.87 -4.47 0.96
CA ASN A 65 -13.81 -5.39 0.30
C ASN A 65 -15.28 -4.96 0.42
N GLU A 66 -15.55 -3.88 1.14
CA GLU A 66 -16.92 -3.37 1.32
C GLU A 66 -17.37 -2.54 0.13
N VAL A 67 -18.51 -2.92 -0.45
CA VAL A 67 -19.20 -2.12 -1.46
C VAL A 67 -19.97 -0.98 -0.79
N ALA A 68 -19.79 0.25 -1.26
CA ALA A 68 -20.44 1.44 -0.70
C ALA A 68 -21.97 1.50 -0.91
N TRP A 69 -22.59 0.42 -1.39
CA TRP A 69 -24.01 0.35 -1.70
C TRP A 69 -24.80 -0.33 -0.58
N LYS A 70 -25.86 0.33 -0.12
CA LYS A 70 -26.82 -0.25 0.81
C LYS A 70 -27.62 -1.32 0.06
N LYS A 71 -27.50 -2.58 0.47
CA LYS A 71 -28.32 -3.68 -0.07
C LYS A 71 -29.80 -3.33 0.09
N LEU A 72 -30.62 -3.76 -0.87
CA LEU A 72 -32.07 -3.59 -0.78
C LEU A 72 -32.62 -4.30 0.47
N PRO A 73 -33.68 -3.77 1.11
CA PRO A 73 -34.31 -4.43 2.26
C PRO A 73 -34.70 -5.87 1.92
N GLY A 74 -34.34 -6.83 2.78
CA GLY A 74 -34.69 -8.25 2.63
C GLY A 74 -33.72 -9.10 1.79
N ARG A 75 -32.52 -8.60 1.49
CA ARG A 75 -31.43 -9.37 0.85
C ARG A 75 -30.11 -9.22 1.61
N GLU A 76 -30.11 -9.48 2.91
CA GLU A 76 -28.84 -9.66 3.62
C GLU A 76 -28.13 -10.95 3.15
#